data_AF-A0A8C2FFG7-F1
#
_entry.id   AF-A0A8C2FFG7-F1
#
_cell.length_a   1.000
_cell.length_b   1.000
_cell.length_c   1.000
_cell.angle_alpha   90.00
_cell.angle_beta   90.00
_cell.angle_gamma   90.00
#
_symmetry.space_group_name_H-M   'P 1'
#
loop_
_entity.id
_entity.type
_entity.pdbx_description
1 polymer ?
#
loop_
_entity_poly.entity_id
_entity_poly.type
_entity_poly.pdbx_seq_one_letter_code
_entity_poly.pdbx_strand_id
1 'polypeptide(L)' 'MAIELTPTDKLFIMNLDQDEFLGFSYTNPEYVNPAQG' A
#
# COMPACT_ATOMS: atom_id res chain seq x y z
N MET A 1 13.97 -1.87 17.90
CA MET A 1 13.49 -0.58 17.36
C MET A 1 12.11 -0.83 16.80
N ALA A 2 11.10 -0.06 17.21
CA ALA A 2 9.76 -0.19 16.62
C ALA A 2 9.86 0.18 15.13
N ILE A 3 9.29 -0.66 14.26
CA ILE A 3 9.18 -0.36 12.83
C ILE A 3 7.98 0.58 12.70
N GLU A 4 8.20 1.87 12.96
CA GLU A 4 7.17 2.89 12.78
C GLU A 4 7.30 3.55 11.41
N LEU A 5 6.15 3.74 10.75
CA LEU A 5 6.07 4.54 9.55
C LEU A 5 6.17 6.01 9.93
N THR A 6 6.73 6.81 9.02
CA THR A 6 6.70 8.26 9.17
C THR A 6 5.24 8.73 9.19
N PRO A 7 4.86 9.65 10.11
CA PRO A 7 3.53 10.21 10.14
C PRO A 7 3.18 10.88 8.80
N THR A 8 1.94 10.73 8.36
CA THR A 8 1.46 11.35 7.13
C THR A 8 1.02 12.79 7.34
N ASP A 9 1.35 13.66 6.39
CA ASP A 9 0.82 15.03 6.34
C ASP A 9 -0.58 15.05 5.70
N LYS A 10 -1.58 15.46 6.48
CA LYS A 10 -2.98 15.46 6.06
C LYS A 10 -3.27 16.46 4.96
N LEU A 11 -2.69 17.67 5.02
CA LEU A 11 -2.91 18.68 3.99
C LEU A 11 -2.27 18.23 2.68
N PHE A 12 -1.10 17.61 2.76
CA PHE A 12 -0.46 17.05 1.57
C PHE A 12 -1.33 15.95 0.93
N ILE A 13 -1.82 14.98 1.71
CA ILE A 13 -2.64 13.89 1.19
C ILE A 13 -3.93 14.39 0.53
N MET A 14 -4.62 15.37 1.13
CA MET A 14 -5.87 15.90 0.59
C MET A 14 -5.71 16.64 -0.75
N ASN A 15 -4.49 17.02 -1.12
CA ASN A 15 -4.18 17.71 -2.37
C ASN A 15 -3.55 16.78 -3.44
N LEU A 16 -3.45 15.48 -3.16
CA LEU A 16 -3.00 14.50 -4.15
C LEU A 16 -4.16 14.14 -5.08
N ASP A 17 -3.90 14.11 -6.38
CA ASP A 17 -4.81 13.50 -7.35
C ASP A 17 -4.89 11.98 -7.08
N GLN A 18 -6.06 11.51 -6.65
CA GLN A 18 -6.26 10.09 -6.33
C GLN A 18 -6.52 9.25 -7.58
N ASP A 19 -6.93 9.88 -8.69
CA ASP A 19 -7.28 9.15 -9.91
C ASP A 19 -6.02 8.54 -10.58
N GLU A 20 -4.84 9.10 -10.31
CA GLU A 20 -3.54 8.53 -10.71
C GLU A 20 -3.29 7.11 -10.15
N PHE A 21 -3.98 6.75 -9.06
CA PHE A 21 -3.81 5.45 -8.40
C PHE A 21 -4.94 4.45 -8.74
N LEU A 22 -5.87 4.81 -9.63
CA LEU A 22 -6.90 3.88 -10.11
C LEU A 22 -6.26 2.68 -10.80
N GLY A 23 -6.73 1.48 -10.45
CA GLY A 23 -6.19 0.22 -10.99
C GLY A 23 -4.85 -0.22 -10.38
N PHE A 24 -4.33 0.47 -9.36
CA PHE A 24 -3.09 0.08 -8.68
C PHE A 24 -3.21 -1.24 -7.91
N SER A 25 -4.38 -1.53 -7.33
CA SER A 25 -4.57 -2.72 -6.50
C SER A 25 -4.40 -4.01 -7.31
N TYR A 26 -3.38 -4.79 -6.96
CA TYR A 26 -3.11 -6.12 -7.53
C TYR A 26 -2.70 -7.08 -6.42
N THR A 27 -3.11 -8.35 -6.54
CA THR A 27 -2.64 -9.44 -5.69
C THR A 27 -2.28 -10.60 -6.62
N ASN A 28 -1.10 -11.19 -6.43
CA ASN A 28 -0.64 -12.28 -7.29
C ASN A 28 -1.44 -13.57 -7.01
N PRO A 29 -2.24 -14.07 -7.97
CA PRO A 29 -3.03 -15.29 -7.77
C PRO A 29 -2.17 -16.57 -7.74
N GLU A 30 -0.98 -16.54 -8.34
CA GLU A 30 -0.07 -17.68 -8.44
C GLU A 30 0.84 -17.82 -7.20
N TYR A 31 0.70 -16.94 -6.20
CA TYR A 31 1.53 -16.99 -5.01
C TYR A 31 1.12 -18.16 -4.10
N VAL A 32 2.04 -19.12 -3.92
CA VAL A 32 1.90 -20.23 -2.98
C VAL A 32 2.71 -19.92 -1.72
N ASN A 33 2.04 -19.85 -0.56
CA ASN A 33 2.71 -19.58 0.71
C ASN A 33 3.50 -20.84 1.17
N PRO A 34 4.82 -20.74 1.35
CA PRO A 34 5.64 -21.88 1.79
C PRO A 34 5.31 -22.41 3.20
N ALA A 35 4.58 -21.65 4.03
CA ALA A 35 4.15 -22.07 5.36
C ALA A 35 2.82 -22.87 5.36
N GLN A 36 2.20 -23.08 4.21
CA GLN A 36 0.98 -23.88 4.05
C GLN A 36 1.22 -25.27 3.43
N GLY A 37 2.49 -25.73 3.41
CA GLY A 37 2.90 -27.08 3.00
C GLY A 37 3.31 -27.96 4.19
#